data_AF-A0A2M6Z917-F1
#
_entry.id   AF-A0A2M6Z917-F1
#
_cell.length_a   1.000
_cell.length_b   1.000
_cell.length_c   1.000
_cell.angle_alpha   90.00
_cell.angle_beta   90.00
_cell.angle_gamma   90.00
#
_symmetry.space_group_name_H-M   'P 1'
#
loop_
_entity.id
_entity.type
_entity.pdbx_description
1 polymer ?
#
loop_
_entity_poly.entity_id
_entity_poly.type
_entity_poly.pdbx_seq_one_letter_code
_entity_poly.pdbx_strand_id
1 'polypeptide(L)' 'MSFEERFTKVLDLSEVLKKHRSKMIDLAVKDLLFTVKDSAREVDLTTERMRMYEEAASFLKDRVPLGGPGSRVSLMLS' A
#
# COMPACT_ATOMS: atom_id res chain seq x y z
N MET A 1 17.47 2.80 -5.75
CA MET A 1 16.14 3.37 -6.02
C MET A 1 16.01 4.68 -5.26
N SER A 2 15.68 5.78 -5.93
CA SER A 2 15.51 7.10 -5.31
C SER A 2 14.21 7.19 -4.48
N PHE A 3 14.04 8.27 -3.71
CA PHE A 3 12.77 8.55 -3.05
C PHE A 3 11.65 8.70 -4.07
N GLU A 4 11.85 9.51 -5.11
CA GLU A 4 10.86 9.75 -6.15
C GLU A 4 10.41 8.46 -6.85
N GLU A 5 11.36 7.58 -7.19
CA GLU A 5 11.02 6.28 -7.79
C GLU A 5 10.18 5.40 -6.86
N ARG A 6 10.43 5.42 -5.54
CA ARG A 6 9.60 4.70 -4.57
C ARG A 6 8.22 5.33 -4.46
N PHE A 7 8.17 6.65 -4.38
CA PHE A 7 6.95 7.41 -4.20
C PHE A 7 6.01 7.21 -5.39
N THR A 8 6.49 7.39 -6.61
CA THR A 8 5.72 7.14 -7.83
C THR A 8 5.18 5.70 -7.87
N LYS A 9 6.00 4.69 -7.54
CA LYS A 9 5.53 3.30 -7.50
C LYS A 9 4.40 3.05 -6.50
N VAL A 10 4.40 3.72 -5.34
CA VAL A 10 3.33 3.60 -4.35
C VAL A 10 2.04 4.23 -4.86
N LEU A 11 2.13 5.41 -5.49
CA LEU A 11 0.96 6.08 -6.06
C LEU A 11 0.38 5.32 -7.27
N ASP A 12 1.24 4.87 -8.18
CA ASP A 12 0.85 4.04 -9.33
C ASP A 12 0.16 2.75 -8.86
N LEU A 13 0.68 2.12 -7.80
CA LEU A 13 0.04 0.95 -7.21
C LEU A 13 -1.36 1.27 -6.71
N SER A 14 -1.58 2.42 -6.06
CA SER A 14 -2.91 2.81 -5.60
C SER A 14 -3.93 2.93 -6.75
N GLU A 15 -3.52 3.45 -7.91
CA GLU A 15 -4.38 3.56 -9.08
C GLU A 15 -4.67 2.19 -9.72
N VAL A 16 -3.67 1.31 -9.77
CA VAL A 16 -3.83 -0.08 -10.22
C VAL A 16 -4.79 -0.84 -9.30
N LEU A 17 -4.64 -0.72 -7.98
CA LEU A 17 -5.52 -1.36 -7.00
C LEU A 17 -6.96 -0.87 -7.15
N LYS A 18 -7.16 0.44 -7.32
CA LYS A 18 -8.48 1.02 -7.59
C LYS A 18 -9.11 0.48 -8.88
N LYS A 19 -8.33 0.41 -9.97
CA LYS A 19 -8.78 -0.16 -11.25
C LYS A 19 -9.19 -1.63 -11.14
N HIS A 20 -8.50 -2.39 -10.29
CA HIS A 20 -8.73 -3.83 -10.11
C HIS A 20 -9.53 -4.18 -8.84
N ARG A 21 -10.18 -3.19 -8.21
CA ARG A 21 -10.90 -3.34 -6.94
C ARG A 21 -11.82 -4.54 -6.91
N SER A 22 -12.75 -4.65 -7.87
CA SER A 22 -13.72 -5.76 -7.90
C SER A 22 -13.03 -7.12 -8.02
N LYS A 23 -12.01 -7.22 -8.86
CA LYS A 23 -11.24 -8.46 -9.04
C LYS A 23 -10.55 -8.90 -7.74
N MET A 24 -10.01 -7.95 -6.96
CA MET A 24 -9.39 -8.29 -5.67
C MET A 24 -10.41 -8.76 -4.64
N ILE A 25 -11.59 -8.12 -4.60
CA ILE A 25 -12.68 -8.54 -3.72
C ILE A 25 -13.13 -9.96 -4.08
N ASP A 26 -13.33 -10.24 -5.37
CA ASP A 26 -13.76 -11.57 -5.84
C ASP A 26 -12.73 -12.65 -5.47
N LEU A 27 -11.44 -12.37 -5.65
CA LEU A 27 -10.37 -13.28 -5.25
C LEU A 27 -10.32 -13.49 -3.73
N ALA A 28 -10.45 -12.43 -2.93
CA ALA A 28 -10.43 -12.53 -1.47
C ALA A 28 -11.63 -13.34 -0.94
N VAL A 29 -12.82 -13.11 -1.50
CA VAL A 29 -14.02 -13.88 -1.14
C VAL A 29 -13.85 -15.36 -1.51
N LYS A 30 -13.28 -15.64 -2.68
CA LYS A 30 -13.10 -17.01 -3.18
C LYS A 30 -12.02 -17.78 -2.43
N ASP A 31 -10.86 -17.17 -2.23
CA ASP A 31 -9.64 -17.87 -1.82
C ASP A 31 -9.37 -17.74 -0.31
N LEU A 32 -9.86 -16.67 0.33
CA LEU A 32 -9.69 -16.41 1.77
C LEU A 32 -10.99 -16.55 2.57
N LEU A 33 -12.13 -16.78 1.90
CA LEU A 33 -13.46 -16.94 2.52
C LEU A 33 -13.90 -15.75 3.37
N PHE A 34 -13.40 -14.54 3.08
CA PHE A 34 -13.88 -13.30 3.71
C PHE A 34 -15.22 -12.87 3.12
N THR A 35 -15.96 -12.04 3.87
CA THR A 35 -17.17 -11.43 3.34
C THR A 35 -16.83 -10.39 2.28
N VAL A 36 -17.76 -10.15 1.35
CA VAL A 36 -17.64 -9.07 0.35
C VAL A 36 -17.42 -7.72 1.03
N LYS A 37 -18.13 -7.47 2.15
CA LYS A 37 -18.05 -6.21 2.89
C LYS A 37 -16.67 -5.99 3.48
N ASP A 38 -16.10 -7.01 4.14
CA ASP A 38 -14.79 -6.89 4.78
C ASP A 38 -13.69 -6.77 3.73
N SER A 39 -13.77 -7.57 2.66
CA SER A 39 -12.82 -7.50 1.54
C SER A 39 -12.85 -6.14 0.85
N ALA A 40 -14.05 -5.58 0.62
CA ALA A 40 -14.21 -4.24 0.06
C ALA A 40 -13.57 -3.17 0.96
N ARG A 41 -13.86 -3.23 2.27
CA ARG A 41 -13.30 -2.29 3.25
C ARG A 41 -11.77 -2.33 3.26
N GLU A 42 -11.17 -3.52 3.27
CA GLU A 42 -9.71 -3.66 3.32
C GLU A 42 -9.03 -3.17 2.04
N VAL A 43 -9.62 -3.43 0.87
CA VAL A 43 -9.11 -2.91 -0.42
C VAL A 43 -9.19 -1.38 -0.45
N ASP A 44 -10.32 -0.82 -0.02
CA ASP A 44 -10.54 0.63 0.01
C ASP A 44 -9.57 1.31 0.99
N LEU A 45 -9.44 0.78 2.21
CA LEU A 45 -8.51 1.28 3.23
C LEU A 45 -7.06 1.19 2.77
N THR A 46 -6.66 0.11 2.10
CA THR A 46 -5.31 -0.04 1.55
C THR A 46 -5.02 1.03 0.50
N THR A 47 -5.98 1.28 -0.39
CA THR A 47 -5.85 2.31 -1.43
C THR A 47 -5.75 3.71 -0.82
N GLU A 48 -6.55 4.00 0.20
CA GLU A 48 -6.51 5.26 0.95
C GLU A 48 -5.15 5.47 1.63
N ARG A 49 -4.65 4.46 2.35
CA ARG A 49 -3.34 4.52 3.04
C ARG A 49 -2.17 4.77 2.09
N MET A 50 -2.23 4.25 0.86
CA MET A 50 -1.20 4.53 -0.15
C MET A 50 -1.22 5.99 -0.59
N ARG A 51 -2.41 6.61 -0.69
CA ARG A 51 -2.54 8.03 -1.08
C ARG A 51 -2.11 8.99 0.03
N MET A 52 -2.22 8.60 1.30
CA MET A 52 -1.70 9.39 2.42
C MET A 52 -0.19 9.68 2.32
N TYR A 53 0.56 8.93 1.50
CA TYR A 53 1.96 9.27 1.22
C TYR A 53 2.12 10.60 0.47
N GLU A 54 1.11 11.10 -0.24
CA GLU A 54 1.13 12.43 -0.85
C GLU A 54 1.31 13.52 0.21
N GLU A 55 0.58 13.40 1.33
CA GLU A 55 0.68 14.31 2.48
C GLU A 55 2.01 14.13 3.22
N ALA A 56 2.46 12.87 3.38
CA ALA A 56 3.70 12.54 4.08
C ALA A 56 4.98 12.78 3.24
N ALA A 57 4.87 13.01 1.93
CA ALA A 57 6.01 13.06 1.02
C ALA A 57 7.05 14.12 1.44
N SER A 58 6.56 15.30 1.83
CA SER A 58 7.40 16.41 2.29
C SER A 58 8.28 16.05 3.49
N PHE A 59 7.78 15.19 4.39
CA PHE A 59 8.48 14.75 5.59
C PHE A 59 9.41 13.55 5.34
N LEU A 60 9.10 12.74 4.32
CA LEU A 60 9.83 11.51 4.01
C LEU A 60 10.97 11.71 3.02
N LYS A 61 10.93 12.76 2.19
CA LYS A 61 11.89 13.00 1.10
C LYS A 61 13.34 13.03 1.59
N ASP A 62 13.59 13.65 2.73
CA ASP A 62 14.94 13.84 3.28
C ASP A 62 15.32 12.75 4.30
N ARG A 63 14.49 11.72 4.47
CA ARG A 63 14.75 10.63 5.41
C ARG A 63 15.49 9.49 4.74
N VAL A 64 16.47 8.96 5.48
CA VAL A 64 17.19 7.75 5.08
C VAL A 64 16.35 6.53 5.45
N PRO A 65 16.19 5.54 4.55
CA PRO A 65 15.55 4.27 4.87
C PRO A 65 16.22 3.59 6.07
N LEU A 66 15.43 2.97 6.95
CA LEU A 66 15.94 2.22 8.10
C LEU A 66 16.81 1.02 7.71
N GLY A 67 16.64 0.50 6.49
CA GLY A 67 17.43 -0.60 5.93
C GLY A 67 17.58 -0.46 4.43
N GLY A 68 18.59 -1.13 3.88
CA GLY A 68 18.87 -1.17 2.44
C GLY A 68 18.15 -2.32 1.72
N PRO A 69 18.38 -2.47 0.39
CA PRO A 69 17.89 -3.62 -0.36
C PRO A 69 18.27 -4.95 0.32
N GLY A 70 17.29 -5.84 0.52
CA GLY A 70 17.48 -7.14 1.18
C GLY A 70 17.62 -7.10 2.70
N SER A 71 17.59 -5.92 3.32
CA SER A 71 17.64 -5.78 4.78
C SER A 71 16.32 -6.19 5.42
N ARG A 72 16.38 -6.90 6.54
CA ARG A 72 15.23 -7.16 7.41
C ARG A 72 15.16 -6.06 8.45
N VAL A 73 13.99 -5.44 8.59
CA VAL A 73 13.70 -4.48 9.65
C VAL A 73 12.61 -5.05 10.55
N SER A 74 12.81 -5.01 11.86
CA SER A 74 11.77 -5.38 12.82
C SER A 74 10.86 -4.17 13.03
N LEU A 75 9.60 -4.29 12.62
CA LEU A 75 8.57 -3.33 12.97
C LEU A 75 7.97 -3.76 14.30
N MET A 76 8.23 -3.02 15.38
CA MET A 76 7.40 -3.13 16.58
C MET A 76 6.13 -2.33 16.32
N LEU A 77 5.01 -3.04 16.16
CA LEU A 77 3.69 -2.45 16.11
C LEU A 77 3.26 -2.22 17.57
N SER A 78 3.36 -0.97 18.03
CA SER A 78 2.82 -0.51 19.33
C SER A 78 1.41 0.02 19.18
#